data_AF-A0A0B2P5H4-F1
#
_entry.id   AF-A0A0B2P5H4-F1
#
_cell.length_a   1.000
_cell.length_b   1.000
_cell.length_c   1.000
_cell.angle_alpha   90.00
_cell.angle_beta   90.00
_cell.angle_gamma   90.00
#
_symmetry.space_group_name_H-M   'P 1'
#
loop_
_entity.id
_entity.type
_entity.pdbx_description
1 polymer ?
#
loop_
_entity_poly.entity_id
_entity_poly.type
_entity_poly.pdbx_seq_one_letter_code
_entity_poly.pdbx_strand_id
1 'polypeptide(L)'
;MTVFRLPVFYKQRDFRFYPAWAFGLPIWLLRIPLYIMELGIWIAHTYYTIGFAPSASRFIRQFLALFAIHQMALSLFRFLAAAGRTLVVANTLGTLFLQLVFVLGGFVIAKDDIEPWMIWGYYI
;
A
#
# COMPACT_ATOMS: atom_id res chain seq x y z
N MET A 1 -5.32 -7.82 9.15
CA MET A 1 -5.50 -9.21 8.65
C MET A 1 -4.19 -10.00 8.54
N THR A 2 -3.07 -9.41 8.11
CA THR A 2 -1.81 -10.14 7.90
C THR A 2 -1.20 -10.70 9.20
N VAL A 3 -1.19 -9.92 10.30
CA VAL A 3 -0.64 -10.35 11.60
C VAL A 3 -1.30 -11.63 12.12
N PHE A 4 -2.64 -11.73 12.03
CA PHE A 4 -3.38 -12.91 12.46
C PHE A 4 -3.07 -14.19 11.66
N ARG A 5 -2.55 -14.05 10.44
CA ARG A 5 -2.19 -15.19 9.58
C ARG A 5 -0.74 -15.66 9.77
N LEU A 6 0.09 -14.88 10.48
CA LEU A 6 1.49 -15.23 10.75
C LEU A 6 1.66 -16.55 11.51
N PRO A 7 0.86 -16.89 12.55
CA PRO A 7 1.02 -18.16 13.25
C PRO A 7 0.76 -19.37 12.35
N VAL A 8 -0.26 -19.29 11.48
CA VAL A 8 -0.60 -20.33 10.50
C VAL A 8 0.54 -20.49 9.49
N PHE A 9 1.06 -19.37 8.98
CA PHE A 9 2.20 -19.36 8.07
C PHE A 9 3.45 -20.01 8.68
N TYR A 10 3.82 -19.62 9.91
CA TYR A 10 4.98 -20.20 10.59
C TYR A 10 4.80 -21.69 10.85
N LYS A 11 3.61 -22.12 11.28
CA LYS A 11 3.28 -23.54 11.42
C LYS A 11 3.49 -24.31 10.11
N GLN A 12 2.99 -23.81 8.99
CA GLN A 12 3.12 -24.46 7.69
C GLN A 12 4.55 -24.48 7.15
N ARG A 13 5.31 -23.40 7.38
CA ARG A 13 6.73 -23.30 7.05
C ARG A 13 7.55 -24.32 7.84
N ASP A 14 7.29 -24.46 9.14
CA ASP A 14 8.06 -25.34 10.02
C ASP A 14 7.82 -26.82 9.67
N PHE A 15 6.62 -27.16 9.18
CA PHE A 15 6.33 -28.47 8.56
C PHE A 15 6.81 -28.61 7.11
N ARG A 16 7.48 -27.59 6.54
CA ARG A 16 8.02 -27.56 5.17
C ARG A 16 7.00 -27.90 4.07
N PHE A 17 5.72 -27.57 4.26
CA PHE A 17 4.66 -27.91 3.30
C PHE A 17 4.82 -27.19 1.95
N TYR A 18 5.13 -25.90 1.95
CA TYR A 18 5.32 -25.11 0.73
C TYR A 18 6.16 -23.85 0.95
N PRO A 19 6.79 -23.30 -0.10
CA PRO A 19 7.57 -22.06 -0.01
C PRO A 19 6.67 -20.84 0.29
N ALA A 20 7.28 -19.79 0.84
CA ALA A 20 6.54 -18.62 1.32
C ALA A 20 5.70 -17.90 0.25
N TRP A 21 6.16 -17.90 -1.01
CA TRP A 21 5.43 -17.29 -2.12
C TRP A 21 4.13 -18.04 -2.45
N ALA A 22 4.09 -19.37 -2.26
CA ALA A 22 2.90 -20.18 -2.52
C ALA A 22 1.78 -19.89 -1.51
N PHE A 23 2.12 -19.39 -0.32
CA PHE A 23 1.15 -18.87 0.63
C PHE A 23 0.59 -17.51 0.22
N GLY A 24 1.47 -16.60 -0.19
CA GLY A 24 1.13 -15.20 -0.42
C GLY A 24 0.45 -14.92 -1.75
N LEU A 25 0.92 -15.55 -2.84
CA LEU A 25 0.46 -15.27 -4.21
C LEU A 25 -1.04 -15.52 -4.42
N PRO A 26 -1.62 -16.66 -4.00
CA PRO A 26 -3.05 -16.91 -4.21
C PRO A 26 -3.92 -15.90 -3.45
N ILE A 27 -3.53 -15.56 -2.21
CA ILE A 27 -4.24 -14.58 -1.40
C ILE A 27 -4.21 -13.19 -2.05
N TRP A 28 -3.07 -12.81 -2.62
CA TRP A 28 -2.94 -11.54 -3.33
C TRP A 28 -3.77 -11.53 -4.61
N LEU A 29 -3.64 -12.56 -5.45
CA LEU A 29 -4.34 -12.69 -6.73
C LEU A 29 -5.86 -12.65 -6.57
N LEU A 30 -6.39 -13.40 -5.61
CA LEU A 30 -7.83 -13.45 -5.33
C LEU A 30 -8.40 -12.11 -4.83
N ARG A 31 -7.56 -11.20 -4.35
CA ARG A 31 -8.00 -9.87 -3.89
C ARG A 31 -7.95 -8.79 -4.97
N ILE A 32 -7.27 -9.01 -6.09
CA ILE A 32 -7.17 -8.02 -7.18
C ILE A 32 -8.56 -7.54 -7.64
N PRO A 33 -9.56 -8.41 -7.90
CA PRO A 33 -10.88 -7.96 -8.33
C PRO A 33 -11.57 -7.06 -7.31
N LEU A 34 -11.43 -7.39 -6.01
CA LEU A 34 -12.01 -6.61 -4.92
C LEU A 34 -11.41 -5.20 -4.87
N TYR A 35 -10.08 -5.08 -5.03
CA TYR A 35 -9.40 -3.78 -5.03
C TYR A 35 -9.75 -2.94 -6.24
N ILE A 36 -9.93 -3.57 -7.42
CA ILE A 36 -10.41 -2.88 -8.63
C ILE A 36 -11.81 -2.30 -8.39
N MET A 37 -12.72 -3.08 -7.78
CA MET A 37 -14.06 -2.60 -7.45
C MET A 37 -14.03 -1.46 -6.43
N GLU A 38 -13.28 -1.61 -5.34
CA GLU A 38 -13.17 -0.61 -4.28
C GLU A 38 -12.66 0.74 -4.83
N LEU A 39 -11.58 0.72 -5.59
CA LEU A 39 -11.02 1.92 -6.23
C LEU A 39 -11.93 2.47 -7.33
N GLY A 40 -12.61 1.59 -8.07
CA GLY A 40 -13.57 1.98 -9.09
C GLY A 40 -14.71 2.80 -8.50
N ILE A 41 -15.29 2.33 -7.39
CA ILE A 41 -16.36 3.03 -6.66
C ILE A 41 -15.83 4.37 -6.11
N TRP A 42 -14.65 4.35 -5.47
CA TRP A 42 -14.05 5.57 -4.90
C TRP A 42 -13.83 6.66 -5.95
N ILE A 43 -13.24 6.30 -7.09
CA ILE A 43 -12.90 7.25 -8.16
C ILE A 43 -14.16 7.69 -8.91
N ALA A 44 -15.12 6.79 -9.14
CA ALA A 44 -16.40 7.18 -9.72
C ALA A 44 -17.11 8.24 -8.85
N HIS A 45 -17.03 8.12 -7.53
CA HIS A 45 -17.63 9.07 -6.61
C HIS A 45 -16.85 10.38 -6.51
N THR A 46 -15.52 10.33 -6.47
CA THR A 46 -14.68 11.52 -6.21
C THR A 46 -14.29 12.29 -7.48
N TYR A 47 -14.11 11.61 -8.61
CA TYR A 47 -13.46 12.24 -9.77
C TYR A 47 -14.30 13.37 -10.37
N TYR A 48 -15.59 13.10 -10.57
CA TYR A 48 -16.51 14.08 -11.14
C TYR A 48 -17.06 15.05 -10.11
N THR A 49 -17.17 14.66 -8.83
CA THR A 49 -17.66 15.54 -7.77
C THR A 49 -16.65 16.61 -7.36
N ILE A 50 -15.35 16.30 -7.40
CA ILE A 50 -14.27 17.26 -7.16
C ILE A 50 -14.08 18.20 -8.37
N GLY A 51 -14.54 17.81 -9.56
CA GLY A 51 -14.44 18.61 -10.78
C GLY A 51 -13.13 18.44 -11.53
N PHE A 52 -12.53 17.24 -11.53
CA PHE A 52 -11.35 16.98 -12.37
C PHE A 52 -11.69 17.01 -13.87
N ALA A 53 -10.65 17.12 -14.71
CA ALA A 53 -10.81 17.24 -16.15
C ALA A 53 -11.59 16.06 -16.76
N PRO A 54 -12.67 16.29 -17.54
CA PRO A 54 -13.65 15.27 -17.93
C PRO A 54 -13.19 14.29 -19.04
N SER A 55 -11.89 14.15 -19.29
CA SER A 55 -11.38 13.24 -20.32
C SER A 55 -11.21 11.81 -19.79
N ALA A 56 -11.72 10.82 -20.53
CA ALA A 56 -11.58 9.40 -20.20
C ALA A 56 -10.12 8.93 -20.04
N SER A 57 -9.19 9.46 -20.85
CA SER A 57 -7.77 9.12 -20.74
C SER A 57 -7.14 9.55 -19.40
N ARG A 58 -7.51 10.73 -18.88
CA ARG A 58 -7.04 11.21 -17.55
C ARG A 58 -7.70 10.45 -16.41
N PHE A 59 -8.97 10.08 -16.55
CA PHE A 59 -9.66 9.21 -15.60
C PHE A 59 -8.93 7.87 -15.45
N ILE A 60 -8.60 7.21 -16.57
CA ILE A 60 -7.87 5.92 -16.53
C ILE A 60 -6.48 6.08 -15.92
N ARG A 61 -5.75 7.17 -16.22
CA ARG A 61 -4.45 7.45 -15.60
C ARG A 61 -4.56 7.63 -14.08
N GLN A 62 -5.56 8.38 -13.62
CA GLN A 62 -5.84 8.56 -12.19
C GLN A 62 -6.16 7.22 -11.52
N PHE A 63 -6.98 6.39 -12.18
CA PHE A 63 -7.31 5.05 -11.72
C PHE A 63 -6.07 4.16 -11.58
N LEU A 64 -5.22 4.11 -12.59
CA LEU A 64 -3.99 3.31 -12.56
C LEU A 64 -3.02 3.82 -11.50
N ALA A 65 -2.87 5.14 -11.32
CA ALA A 65 -2.02 5.72 -10.28
C ALA A 65 -2.50 5.33 -8.88
N LEU A 66 -3.80 5.48 -8.60
CA LEU A 66 -4.38 5.09 -7.31
C LEU A 66 -4.32 3.57 -7.08
N PHE A 67 -4.50 2.77 -8.13
CA PHE A 67 -4.33 1.32 -8.04
C PHE A 67 -2.89 0.93 -7.70
N ALA A 68 -1.90 1.55 -8.34
CA ALA A 68 -0.49 1.30 -8.05
C ALA A 68 -0.14 1.68 -6.60
N ILE A 69 -0.59 2.85 -6.13
CA ILE A 69 -0.40 3.29 -4.74
C ILE A 69 -1.06 2.31 -3.77
N HIS A 70 -2.28 1.85 -4.07
CA HIS A 70 -2.97 0.87 -3.23
C HIS A 70 -2.21 -0.46 -3.14
N GLN A 71 -1.68 -0.99 -4.26
CA GLN A 71 -0.87 -2.21 -4.26
C GLN A 71 0.45 -2.05 -3.51
N MET A 72 1.12 -0.89 -3.66
CA MET A 72 2.34 -0.54 -2.93
C MET A 72 2.06 -0.49 -1.42
N ALA A 73 1.04 0.26 -1.00
CA ALA A 73 0.67 0.40 0.40
C ALA A 73 0.33 -0.96 1.03
N LEU A 74 -0.44 -1.79 0.34
CA LEU A 74 -0.75 -3.14 0.79
C LEU A 74 0.50 -4.02 0.97
N SER A 75 1.52 -3.85 0.12
CA SER A 75 2.78 -4.59 0.23
C SER A 75 3.62 -4.08 1.41
N LEU A 76 3.68 -2.76 1.59
CA LEU A 76 4.32 -2.12 2.74
C LEU A 76 3.71 -2.58 4.06
N PHE A 77 2.38 -2.54 4.20
CA PHE A 77 1.71 -2.98 5.43
C PHE A 77 1.87 -4.49 5.68
N ARG A 78 2.00 -5.32 4.63
CA ARG A 78 2.33 -6.74 4.80
C ARG A 78 3.75 -6.92 5.33
N PHE A 79 4.71 -6.15 4.82
CA PHE A 79 6.09 -6.15 5.31
C PHE A 79 6.16 -5.71 6.79
N LEU A 80 5.53 -4.58 7.13
CA LEU A 80 5.48 -4.08 8.51
C LEU A 80 4.78 -5.06 9.46
N ALA A 81 3.72 -5.75 9.01
CA ALA A 81 3.09 -6.80 9.79
C ALA A 81 4.05 -7.98 10.06
N ALA A 82 4.82 -8.40 9.05
CA ALA A 82 5.81 -9.48 9.19
C ALA A 82 6.96 -9.09 10.13
N ALA A 83 7.43 -7.84 10.05
CA ALA A 83 8.48 -7.29 10.89
C ALA A 83 8.01 -7.09 12.35
N GLY A 84 6.85 -6.46 12.55
CA GLY A 84 6.32 -6.12 13.88
C GLY A 84 5.78 -7.32 14.66
N ARG A 85 5.31 -8.38 13.97
CA ARG A 85 4.77 -9.66 14.50
C ARG A 85 3.58 -9.57 15.48
N THR A 86 3.30 -8.39 16.03
CA THR A 86 2.19 -8.06 16.91
C THR A 86 1.39 -6.91 16.32
N LEU A 87 0.10 -6.85 16.64
CA LEU A 87 -0.81 -5.84 16.07
C LEU A 87 -0.39 -4.42 16.50
N VAL A 88 -0.01 -4.25 17.77
CA VAL A 88 0.39 -2.96 18.35
C VAL A 88 1.62 -2.40 17.65
N VAL A 89 2.68 -3.21 17.52
CA VAL A 89 3.92 -2.78 16.86
C VAL A 89 3.69 -2.52 15.36
N ALA A 90 2.97 -3.41 14.67
CA ALA A 90 2.70 -3.23 13.24
C ALA A 90 1.89 -1.97 12.94
N ASN A 91 0.88 -1.65 13.76
CA ASN A 91 0.09 -0.43 13.60
C ASN A 91 0.93 0.83 13.89
N THR A 92 1.75 0.80 14.94
CA THR A 92 2.62 1.94 15.31
C THR A 92 3.65 2.21 14.21
N LEU A 93 4.28 1.16 13.66
CA LEU A 93 5.18 1.31 12.52
C LEU A 93 4.41 1.82 11.29
N GLY A 94 3.21 1.31 11.04
CA GLY A 94 2.37 1.74 9.93
C GLY A 94 2.06 3.24 9.96
N THR A 95 1.70 3.79 11.12
CA THR A 95 1.43 5.23 11.27
C THR A 95 2.68 6.07 11.07
N LEU A 96 3.83 5.62 11.60
CA LEU A 96 5.11 6.31 11.41
C LEU A 96 5.53 6.35 9.94
N PHE A 97 5.43 5.23 9.23
CA PHE A 97 5.74 5.16 7.80
C PHE A 97 4.81 6.04 6.96
N LEU A 98 3.51 6.05 7.26
CA LEU A 98 2.56 6.94 6.58
C LEU A 98 2.94 8.41 6.77
N GLN A 99 3.29 8.82 8.00
CA GLN A 99 3.70 10.19 8.27
C GLN A 99 4.97 10.58 7.51
N LEU A 100 5.96 9.69 7.42
CA LEU A 100 7.16 9.92 6.60
C LEU A 100 6.82 10.14 5.13
N VAL A 101 5.96 9.29 4.55
CA VAL A 101 5.52 9.42 3.15
C VAL A 101 4.78 10.74 2.92
N PHE A 102 3.93 11.19 3.86
CA PHE A 102 3.24 12.47 3.72
C PHE A 102 4.18 13.67 3.79
N VAL A 103 5.16 13.65 4.70
CA VAL A 103 6.13 14.74 4.87
C VAL A 103 7.06 14.83 3.67
N LEU A 104 7.59 13.69 3.23
CA LEU A 104 8.59 13.61 2.15
C LEU A 104 7.99 13.50 0.75
N GLY A 105 6.67 13.31 0.62
CA GLY A 105 5.98 13.15 -0.67
C GLY A 105 5.82 14.42 -1.50
N GLY A 106 6.42 15.55 -1.09
CA GLY A 106 6.38 16.80 -1.83
C GLY A 106 5.13 17.67 -1.62
N PHE A 107 4.16 17.18 -0.84
CA PHE A 107 2.91 17.92 -0.55
C PHE A 107 3.04 18.81 0.69
N VAL A 108 3.60 18.30 1.79
CA VAL A 108 3.78 19.07 3.03
C VAL A 108 5.03 19.94 2.97
N ILE A 109 6.15 19.37 2.49
CA ILE A 109 7.40 20.09 2.23
C ILE A 109 7.65 20.01 0.73
N ALA A 110 7.87 21.15 0.06
CA ALA A 110 8.19 21.16 -1.35
C ALA A 110 9.53 20.46 -1.59
N LYS A 111 9.66 19.75 -2.72
CA LYS A 111 10.85 18.96 -3.06
C LYS A 111 12.16 19.77 -2.91
N ASP A 112 12.14 21.03 -3.32
CA ASP A 112 13.32 21.91 -3.36
C ASP A 112 13.70 22.44 -1.95
N ASP A 113 12.78 22.37 -0.99
CA ASP A 113 12.99 22.75 0.42
C ASP A 113 13.41 21.56 1.30
N ILE A 114 13.51 20.34 0.73
CA ILE A 114 13.98 19.16 1.48
C ILE A 114 15.50 19.20 1.58
N GLU A 115 16.00 19.14 2.82
CA GLU A 115 17.43 19.08 3.11
C GLU A 115 18.15 17.96 2.31
N PRO A 116 19.36 18.21 1.77
CA PRO A 116 20.04 17.27 0.86
C PRO A 116 20.28 15.86 1.44
N TRP A 117 20.37 15.74 2.76
CA TRP A 117 20.56 14.45 3.44
C TRP A 117 19.27 13.63 3.60
N MET A 118 18.09 14.25 3.41
CA MET A 118 16.77 13.58 3.47
C MET A 118 16.11 13.40 2.10
N ILE A 119 16.62 14.06 1.05
CA ILE A 119 15.99 14.08 -0.27
C ILE A 119 15.81 12.68 -0.90
N TRP A 120 16.62 11.71 -0.50
CA TRP A 120 16.46 10.32 -0.94
C TRP A 120 15.07 9.77 -0.62
N GLY A 121 14.44 10.20 0.47
CA GLY A 121 13.10 9.76 0.86
C GLY A 121 11.98 10.32 -0.03
N TYR A 122 12.22 11.37 -0.83
CA TYR A 122 11.28 11.84 -1.84
C TYR A 122 11.20 10.88 -3.05
N TYR A 123 12.30 10.17 -3.34
CA TYR A 123 12.40 9.28 -4.50
C TYR A 123 11.98 7.84 -4.19
N ILE A 124 11.72 7.51 -2.92
CA ILE A 124 11.27 6.19 -2.43
C ILE A 124 9.77 6.22 -2.23
#